data_AF-A0A9Y2JJP5-F1
#
_entry.id   AF-A0A9Y2JJP5-F1
#
_cell.length_a   1.000
_cell.length_b   1.000
_cell.length_c   1.000
_cell.angle_alpha   90.00
_cell.angle_beta   90.00
_cell.angle_gamma   90.00
#
_symmetry.space_group_name_H-M   'P 1'
#
loop_
_entity.id
_entity.type
_entity.pdbx_description
1 polymer ?
#
loop_
_entity_poly.entity_id
_entity_poly.type
_entity_poly.pdbx_seq_one_letter_code
_entity_poly.pdbx_strand_id
1 'polypeptide(L)'
;MTGFHADPAALDALALRLEDTAEDHAAAAAQVETAASGDLGPAVVSGALAVLAGEWSGRIRAVETDFAAAAADVRTAAQAYRTTDAAAAGELGRADG
;
A
#
# COMPACT_ATOMS: atom_id res chain seq x y z
N MET A 1 -14.31 -28.22 11.42
CA MET A 1 -14.72 -26.86 11.02
C MET A 1 -13.44 -26.04 10.92
N THR A 2 -12.84 -25.95 9.73
CA THR A 2 -11.66 -25.09 9.52
C THR A 2 -12.16 -23.66 9.42
N GLY A 3 -12.41 -23.05 10.59
CA GLY A 3 -12.78 -21.64 10.68
C GLY A 3 -11.71 -20.79 9.98
N PHE A 4 -12.14 -19.70 9.37
CA PHE A 4 -11.29 -18.72 8.71
C PHE A 4 -10.32 -18.13 9.74
N HIS A 5 -9.15 -18.76 9.90
CA HIS A 5 -8.12 -18.30 10.82
C HIS A 5 -7.09 -17.54 9.98
N ALA A 6 -7.29 -16.23 9.86
CA ALA A 6 -6.23 -15.39 9.32
C ALA A 6 -5.17 -15.23 10.40
N ASP A 7 -3.93 -15.59 10.09
CA ASP A 7 -2.78 -15.36 10.97
C ASP A 7 -2.44 -13.85 10.97
N PRO A 8 -2.59 -13.14 12.10
CA PRO A 8 -2.29 -11.71 12.17
C PRO A 8 -0.84 -11.38 11.79
N ALA A 9 0.13 -12.26 12.06
CA ALA A 9 1.52 -12.03 11.71
C ALA A 9 1.73 -12.10 10.18
N ALA A 10 1.03 -13.01 9.50
CA ALA A 10 1.03 -13.09 8.04
C ALA A 10 0.37 -11.84 7.40
N LEU A 11 -0.67 -11.29 8.03
CA LEU A 11 -1.30 -10.03 7.61
C LEU A 11 -0.34 -8.84 7.81
N ASP A 12 0.34 -8.74 8.94
CA ASP A 12 1.32 -7.67 9.17
C ASP A 12 2.48 -7.75 8.15
N ALA A 13 2.95 -8.95 7.83
CA ALA A 13 3.95 -9.15 6.77
C ALA A 13 3.44 -8.78 5.36
N LEU A 14 2.16 -9.02 5.09
CA LEU A 14 1.54 -8.56 3.84
C LEU A 14 1.44 -7.03 3.80
N ALA A 15 1.04 -6.39 4.88
CA ALA A 15 0.96 -4.93 4.96
C ALA A 15 2.33 -4.27 4.69
N LEU A 16 3.41 -4.80 5.27
CA LEU A 16 4.78 -4.31 5.02
C LEU A 16 5.15 -4.40 3.54
N ARG A 17 4.88 -5.54 2.88
CA ARG A 17 5.17 -5.69 1.44
C ARG A 17 4.36 -4.73 0.57
N LEU A 18 3.13 -4.41 0.96
CA LEU A 18 2.30 -3.44 0.26
C LEU A 18 2.87 -2.02 0.41
N GLU A 19 3.42 -1.68 1.58
CA GLU A 19 4.12 -0.40 1.79
C GLU A 19 5.41 -0.31 0.99
N ASP A 20 6.26 -1.34 1.03
CA ASP A 20 7.48 -1.40 0.22
C ASP A 20 7.13 -1.18 -1.26
N THR A 21 6.04 -1.82 -1.73
CA THR A 21 5.55 -1.64 -3.10
C THR A 21 5.05 -0.21 -3.34
N ALA A 22 4.36 0.42 -2.38
CA ALA A 22 3.93 1.80 -2.49
C ALA A 22 5.15 2.75 -2.60
N GLU A 23 6.17 2.55 -1.77
CA GLU A 23 7.43 3.31 -1.79
C GLU A 23 8.15 3.18 -3.14
N ASP A 24 8.22 1.98 -3.71
CA ASP A 24 8.77 1.75 -5.04
C ASP A 24 8.02 2.55 -6.12
N HIS A 25 6.68 2.62 -6.04
CA HIS A 25 5.88 3.42 -6.97
C HIS A 25 6.07 4.92 -6.74
N ALA A 26 6.16 5.39 -5.49
CA ALA A 26 6.48 6.78 -5.19
C ALA A 26 7.84 7.18 -5.81
N ALA A 27 8.85 6.31 -5.67
CA ALA A 27 10.16 6.52 -6.27
C ALA A 27 10.10 6.53 -7.80
N ALA A 28 9.32 5.65 -8.42
CA ALA A 28 9.13 5.61 -9.87
C ALA A 28 8.43 6.89 -10.39
N ALA A 29 7.40 7.38 -9.69
CA ALA A 29 6.74 8.64 -10.04
C ALA A 29 7.71 9.82 -9.97
N ALA A 30 8.53 9.90 -8.91
CA ALA A 30 9.54 10.95 -8.76
C ALA A 30 10.61 10.91 -9.86
N GLN A 31 11.00 9.71 -10.31
CA GLN A 31 11.93 9.55 -11.43
C GLN A 31 11.34 10.09 -12.75
N VAL A 32 10.06 9.81 -13.02
CA VAL A 32 9.36 10.33 -14.21
C VAL A 32 9.31 11.86 -14.18
N GLU A 33 8.98 12.44 -13.03
CA GLU A 33 8.93 13.91 -12.84
C GLU A 33 10.30 14.56 -13.01
N THR A 34 11.33 13.92 -12.47
CA THR A 34 12.71 14.39 -12.62
C THR A 34 13.13 14.36 -14.09
N ALA A 35 12.84 13.27 -14.81
CA ALA A 35 13.13 13.17 -16.24
C ALA A 35 12.40 14.23 -17.06
N ALA A 36 11.16 14.57 -16.68
CA ALA A 36 10.35 15.59 -17.33
C ALA A 36 10.89 17.03 -17.16
N SER A 37 11.64 17.28 -16.10
CA SER A 37 12.22 18.58 -15.79
C SER A 37 13.53 18.89 -16.56
N GLY A 38 14.07 17.91 -17.29
CA GLY A 38 15.30 18.06 -18.08
C GLY A 38 15.11 18.77 -19.42
N ASP A 39 16.21 18.99 -20.14
CA ASP A 39 16.15 19.42 -21.53
C ASP A 39 15.70 18.25 -22.42
N LEU A 40 14.47 18.36 -22.92
CA LEU A 40 13.81 17.36 -23.76
C LEU A 40 13.85 17.74 -25.25
N GLY A 41 14.65 18.75 -25.60
CA GLY A 41 14.82 19.23 -26.97
C GLY A 41 13.88 20.39 -27.32
N PRO A 42 13.38 20.47 -28.57
CA PRO A 42 12.61 21.61 -29.04
C PRO A 42 11.38 21.90 -28.16
N ALA A 43 11.09 23.18 -27.91
CA ALA A 43 10.06 23.61 -26.94
C ALA A 43 8.69 22.94 -27.10
N VAL A 44 8.23 22.72 -28.35
CA VAL A 44 6.95 22.03 -28.62
C VAL A 44 6.99 20.56 -28.19
N VAL A 45 8.12 19.88 -28.44
CA VAL A 45 8.35 18.48 -28.04
C VAL A 45 8.48 18.38 -26.52
N SER A 46 9.23 19.29 -25.91
CA SER A 46 9.40 19.37 -24.46
C SER A 46 8.07 19.61 -23.73
N GLY A 47 7.20 20.46 -24.27
CA GLY A 47 5.86 20.68 -23.72
C GLY A 47 4.97 19.44 -23.78
N ALA A 48 4.94 18.74 -24.92
CA ALA A 48 4.16 17.51 -25.06
C ALA A 48 4.67 16.38 -24.16
N LEU A 49 6.00 16.25 -24.02
CA LEU A 49 6.63 15.25 -23.14
C LEU A 49 6.40 15.57 -21.66
N ALA A 50 6.42 16.85 -21.26
CA ALA A 50 6.12 17.25 -19.89
C ALA A 50 4.67 16.92 -19.49
N VAL A 51 3.70 17.16 -20.40
CA VAL A 51 2.30 16.76 -20.19
C VAL A 51 2.18 15.25 -20.05
N LEU A 52 2.81 14.49 -20.97
CA LEU A 52 2.79 13.04 -20.91
C LEU A 52 3.40 12.52 -19.61
N ALA A 53 4.54 13.06 -19.20
CA ALA A 53 5.20 12.65 -17.96
C ALA A 53 4.34 12.95 -16.73
N GLY A 54 3.63 14.08 -16.70
CA GLY A 54 2.68 14.39 -15.62
C GLY A 54 1.51 13.41 -15.54
N GLU A 55 0.94 13.02 -16.68
CA GLU A 55 -0.12 12.00 -16.72
C GLU A 55 0.39 10.64 -16.23
N TRP A 56 1.61 10.26 -16.62
CA TRP A 56 2.22 9.00 -16.19
C TRP A 56 2.58 9.02 -14.71
N SER A 57 3.23 10.07 -14.20
CA SER A 57 3.56 10.17 -12.77
C SER A 57 2.30 10.22 -11.91
N GLY A 58 1.25 10.91 -12.37
CA GLY A 58 -0.05 10.93 -11.72
C GLY A 58 -0.69 9.54 -11.61
N ARG A 59 -0.63 8.73 -12.67
CA ARG A 59 -1.12 7.34 -12.64
C ARG A 59 -0.31 6.45 -11.69
N ILE A 60 1.02 6.62 -11.67
CA ILE A 60 1.88 5.86 -10.76
C ILE A 60 1.56 6.23 -9.29
N ARG A 61 1.34 7.52 -9.00
CA ARG A 61 0.91 7.97 -7.66
C ARG A 61 -0.46 7.44 -7.25
N ALA A 62 -1.39 7.31 -8.18
CA ALA A 62 -2.67 6.68 -7.88
C ALA A 62 -2.49 5.23 -7.42
N VAL A 63 -1.64 4.47 -8.11
CA VAL A 63 -1.31 3.08 -7.73
C VAL A 63 -0.57 3.01 -6.39
N GLU A 64 0.38 3.92 -6.14
CA GLU A 64 1.03 4.07 -4.84
C GLU A 64 0.00 4.29 -3.71
N THR A 65 -0.94 5.20 -3.92
CA THR A 65 -2.02 5.47 -2.97
C THR A 65 -2.89 4.23 -2.71
N ASP A 66 -3.23 3.48 -3.76
CA ASP A 66 -4.00 2.24 -3.63
C ASP A 66 -3.26 1.18 -2.81
N PHE A 67 -1.95 1.03 -3.00
CA PHE A 67 -1.13 0.12 -2.21
C PHE A 67 -1.03 0.55 -0.74
N ALA A 68 -0.82 1.84 -0.48
CA ALA A 68 -0.78 2.37 0.88
C ALA A 68 -2.13 2.19 1.61
N ALA A 69 -3.25 2.41 0.90
CA ALA A 69 -4.58 2.17 1.44
C ALA A 69 -4.80 0.67 1.75
N ALA A 70 -4.43 -0.21 0.83
CA ALA A 70 -4.51 -1.65 1.05
C ALA A 70 -3.66 -2.11 2.25
N ALA A 71 -2.47 -1.55 2.45
CA ALA A 71 -1.65 -1.84 3.62
C ALA A 71 -2.33 -1.43 4.93
N ALA A 72 -2.99 -0.27 4.97
CA ALA A 72 -3.75 0.19 6.12
C ALA A 72 -4.96 -0.71 6.42
N ASP A 73 -5.69 -1.14 5.38
CA ASP A 73 -6.82 -2.06 5.52
C ASP A 73 -6.38 -3.42 6.07
N VAL A 74 -5.25 -3.96 5.57
CA VAL A 74 -4.69 -5.22 6.05
C VAL A 74 -4.29 -5.14 7.52
N ARG A 75 -3.70 -4.04 7.97
CA ARG A 75 -3.40 -3.84 9.40
C ARG A 75 -4.65 -3.74 10.26
N THR A 76 -5.66 -3.05 9.76
CA THR A 76 -6.96 -2.96 10.43
C THR A 76 -7.57 -4.35 10.60
N ALA A 77 -7.49 -5.20 9.57
CA ALA A 77 -7.90 -6.59 9.65
C ALA A 77 -7.06 -7.38 10.68
N ALA A 78 -5.74 -7.26 10.66
CA ALA A 78 -4.85 -7.93 11.61
C ALA A 78 -5.17 -7.55 13.07
N GLN A 79 -5.49 -6.28 13.33
CA GLN A 79 -5.91 -5.81 14.64
C GLN A 79 -7.28 -6.36 15.05
N ALA A 80 -8.22 -6.46 14.11
CA ALA A 80 -9.53 -7.04 14.36
C ALA A 80 -9.40 -8.52 14.78
N TYR A 81 -8.61 -9.32 14.05
CA TYR A 81 -8.35 -10.72 14.41
C TYR A 81 -7.73 -10.87 15.80
N ARG A 82 -6.69 -10.09 16.12
CA ARG A 82 -6.08 -10.10 17.48
C ARG A 82 -7.07 -9.77 18.58
N THR A 83 -7.97 -8.81 18.33
CA THR A 83 -8.98 -8.38 19.30
C THR A 83 -10.01 -9.50 19.53
N THR A 84 -10.48 -10.14 18.45
CA THR A 84 -11.40 -11.28 18.54
C THR A 84 -10.77 -12.48 19.25
N ASP A 85 -9.52 -12.81 18.93
CA ASP A 85 -8.80 -13.92 19.58
C ASP A 85 -8.62 -13.67 21.09
N ALA A 86 -8.26 -12.45 21.47
CA ALA A 86 -8.13 -12.08 22.88
C ALA A 86 -9.47 -12.13 23.64
N ALA A 87 -10.58 -11.71 23.00
CA ALA A 87 -11.91 -11.80 23.59
C ALA A 87 -12.33 -13.26 23.82
N ALA A 88 -12.15 -14.12 22.81
CA ALA A 88 -12.46 -15.54 22.89
C ALA A 88 -11.65 -16.24 24.00
N ALA A 89 -10.34 -15.96 24.09
CA ALA A 89 -9.49 -16.51 25.16
C ALA A 89 -9.95 -16.07 26.55
N GLY A 90 -10.39 -14.82 26.71
CA GLY A 90 -10.91 -14.30 27.97
C GLY A 90 -12.26 -14.91 28.37
N GLU A 91 -13.13 -15.23 27.42
CA GLU A 91 -14.40 -15.92 27.68
C GLU A 91 -14.16 -17.36 28.15
N LEU A 92 -13.28 -18.10 27.47
CA LEU A 92 -12.92 -19.47 27.86
C LEU A 92 -12.31 -19.52 29.26
N GLY A 93 -11.38 -18.61 29.58
CA GLY A 93 -10.77 -18.56 30.92
C GLY A 93 -11.74 -18.22 32.06
N ARG A 94 -12.90 -17.60 31.77
CA ARG A 94 -13.96 -17.39 32.77
C ARG A 94 -14.93 -18.55 32.89
N ALA A 95 -15.06 -19.39 31.85
CA ALA A 95 -15.92 -20.55 31.88
C ALA A 95 -15.28 -21.73 32.65
N ASP A 96 -13.95 -21.80 32.65
CA ASP A 96 -13.16 -22.87 33.27
C ASP A 96 -12.73 -22.59 34.73
N GLY A 97 -13.02 -21.41 35.29
CA GLY A 97 -12.64 -20.98 36.64
C GLY A 97 -13.82 -20.64 37.53
#